data_AF-A0A6L2PGP9-F1
#
_entry.id   AF-A0A6L2PGP9-F1
#
_cell.length_a   1.000
_cell.length_b   1.000
_cell.length_c   1.000
_cell.angle_alpha   90.00
_cell.angle_beta   90.00
_cell.angle_gamma   90.00
#
_symmetry.space_group_name_H-M   'P 1'
#
loop_
_entity.id
_entity.type
_entity.pdbx_description
1 polymer ?
#
loop_
_entity_poly.entity_id
_entity_poly.type
_entity_poly.pdbx_seq_one_letter_code
_entity_poly.pdbx_strand_id
1 'polypeptide(L)'
;MFPDNYMSHFVLVGADVNQIKRSDWTPLMLVCTKLGSAALETLRVLLNCKADPHITNKDGWTALHIACRTGHCDTVKLLLENFRALANVRSNNGRYPLHIAALHGHCTVVSLLHKYNSSVVSARDWCGVTPLIDSCRGNHDSVAALLLKCGAHVTESDNMGLTCLHVAAQAGSCNMIRMLIEDLNVDINLAAAKSKFTSLHCAANAGQLEAVRLLLLQGADPTLEDAHGRRAQDVVCSGPKRGDILSLLREFEL
;
A
#
# COMPACT_ATOMS: atom_id res chain seq x y z
N MET A 1 -25.16 1.78 -15.93
CA MET A 1 -25.22 0.40 -15.40
C MET A 1 -25.41 -0.50 -16.62
N PHE A 2 -24.36 -1.18 -17.09
CA PHE A 2 -24.50 -2.11 -18.22
C PHE A 2 -24.73 -3.51 -17.63
N PRO A 3 -25.78 -4.24 -18.05
CA PRO A 3 -26.08 -5.56 -17.51
C PRO A 3 -24.97 -6.56 -17.89
N ASP A 4 -24.64 -7.44 -16.96
CA ASP A 4 -23.46 -8.33 -16.96
C ASP A 4 -23.35 -9.30 -18.16
N ASN A 5 -24.37 -9.37 -19.03
CA ASN A 5 -24.43 -10.23 -20.20
C ASN A 5 -23.99 -9.58 -21.53
N TYR A 6 -23.65 -8.27 -21.55
CA TYR A 6 -23.26 -7.59 -22.79
C TYR A 6 -21.82 -7.89 -23.24
N MET A 7 -20.89 -8.17 -22.32
CA MET A 7 -19.48 -8.36 -22.70
C MET A 7 -19.23 -9.72 -23.36
N SER A 8 -19.88 -10.79 -22.90
CA SER A 8 -19.82 -12.11 -23.53
C SER A 8 -20.39 -12.10 -24.96
N HIS A 9 -21.48 -11.35 -25.19
CA HIS A 9 -22.05 -11.17 -26.52
C HIS A 9 -21.14 -10.34 -27.45
N PHE A 10 -20.46 -9.31 -26.94
CA PHE A 10 -19.57 -8.46 -27.77
C PHE A 10 -18.37 -9.22 -28.35
N VAL A 11 -17.81 -10.17 -27.60
CA VAL A 11 -16.66 -10.98 -28.03
C VAL A 11 -17.02 -11.94 -29.18
N LEU A 12 -18.28 -12.38 -29.25
CA LEU A 12 -18.80 -13.24 -30.32
C LEU A 12 -19.08 -12.51 -31.65
N VAL A 13 -19.11 -11.17 -31.66
CA VAL A 13 -19.48 -10.35 -32.84
C VAL A 13 -18.26 -9.76 -33.56
N GLY A 14 -17.04 -10.26 -33.28
CA GLY A 14 -15.81 -9.81 -33.95
C GLY A 14 -15.25 -8.47 -33.44
N ALA A 15 -15.63 -8.06 -32.22
CA ALA A 15 -15.02 -6.91 -31.58
C ALA A 15 -13.56 -7.21 -31.16
N ASP A 16 -12.67 -6.23 -31.28
CA ASP A 16 -11.30 -6.34 -30.77
C ASP A 16 -11.32 -6.47 -29.24
N VAL A 17 -10.91 -7.64 -28.75
CA VAL A 17 -10.87 -7.98 -27.33
C VAL A 17 -9.91 -7.09 -26.53
N ASN A 18 -8.93 -6.48 -27.20
CA ASN A 18 -7.94 -5.58 -26.63
C ASN A 18 -8.28 -4.11 -26.86
N GLN A 19 -9.47 -3.80 -27.41
CA GLN A 19 -9.87 -2.45 -27.71
C GLN A 19 -9.79 -1.55 -26.48
N ILE A 20 -8.96 -0.52 -26.59
CA ILE A 20 -8.78 0.49 -25.55
C ILE A 20 -9.94 1.48 -25.64
N LYS A 21 -10.73 1.62 -24.57
CA LYS A 21 -11.83 2.62 -24.49
C LYS A 21 -11.30 4.00 -24.11
N ARG A 22 -12.17 5.02 -24.12
CA ARG A 22 -11.84 6.45 -23.77
C ARG A 22 -11.14 6.66 -22.42
N SER A 23 -11.09 5.66 -21.55
CA SER A 23 -10.38 5.70 -20.27
C SER A 23 -8.98 5.08 -20.30
N ASP A 24 -8.50 4.62 -21.47
CA ASP A 24 -7.30 3.80 -21.66
C ASP A 24 -7.38 2.40 -21.05
N TRP A 25 -8.58 1.83 -20.99
CA TRP A 25 -8.81 0.52 -20.36
C TRP A 25 -9.24 -0.50 -21.39
N THR A 26 -8.68 -1.70 -21.28
CA THR A 26 -9.14 -2.88 -22.01
C THR A 26 -10.38 -3.49 -21.33
N PRO A 27 -11.20 -4.27 -22.05
CA PRO A 27 -12.27 -5.08 -21.45
C PRO A 27 -11.76 -5.95 -20.29
N LEU A 28 -10.55 -6.50 -20.42
CA LEU A 28 -9.91 -7.32 -19.40
C LEU A 28 -9.65 -6.54 -18.09
N MET A 29 -9.19 -5.29 -18.19
CA MET A 29 -9.02 -4.41 -17.02
C MET A 29 -10.35 -4.08 -16.35
N LEU A 30 -11.40 -3.82 -17.15
CA LEU A 30 -12.73 -3.49 -16.62
C LEU A 30 -13.31 -4.65 -15.81
N VAL A 31 -13.20 -5.89 -16.30
CA VAL A 31 -13.73 -7.04 -15.56
C VAL A 31 -12.95 -7.32 -14.26
N CYS A 32 -11.65 -6.98 -14.20
CA CYS A 32 -10.86 -7.10 -12.96
C CYS A 32 -11.35 -6.17 -11.82
N THR A 33 -12.18 -5.16 -12.13
CA THR A 33 -12.84 -4.31 -11.12
C THR A 33 -14.08 -4.94 -10.50
N LYS A 34 -14.58 -6.04 -11.07
CA LYS A 34 -15.85 -6.66 -10.71
C LYS A 34 -15.61 -7.89 -9.84
N LEU A 35 -16.55 -8.15 -8.93
CA LEU A 35 -16.56 -9.29 -8.02
C LEU A 35 -17.62 -10.30 -8.46
N GLY A 36 -17.39 -11.59 -8.19
CA GLY A 36 -18.37 -12.66 -8.37
C GLY A 36 -18.08 -13.59 -9.54
N SER A 37 -18.82 -14.70 -9.60
CA SER A 37 -18.64 -15.77 -10.59
C SER A 37 -18.84 -15.30 -12.03
N ALA A 38 -19.79 -14.40 -12.28
CA ALA A 38 -20.03 -13.83 -13.61
C ALA A 38 -18.83 -13.02 -14.13
N ALA A 39 -18.15 -12.28 -13.25
CA ALA A 39 -16.94 -11.55 -13.59
C ALA A 39 -15.78 -12.51 -13.89
N LEU A 40 -15.62 -13.56 -13.08
CA LEU A 40 -14.58 -14.57 -13.29
C LEU A 40 -14.78 -15.33 -14.60
N GLU A 41 -16.03 -15.64 -14.96
CA GLU A 41 -16.34 -16.30 -16.24
C GLU A 41 -16.10 -15.37 -17.42
N THR A 42 -16.51 -14.10 -17.31
CA THR A 42 -16.21 -13.09 -18.34
C THR A 42 -14.70 -12.92 -18.53
N LEU A 43 -13.93 -12.90 -17.43
CA LEU A 43 -12.47 -12.85 -17.47
C LEU A 43 -11.89 -14.06 -18.21
N ARG A 44 -12.39 -15.27 -17.93
CA ARG A 44 -11.96 -16.50 -18.61
C ARG A 44 -12.27 -16.46 -20.12
N VAL A 45 -13.47 -16.01 -20.49
CA VAL A 45 -13.86 -15.87 -21.91
C VAL A 45 -12.93 -14.89 -22.62
N LEU A 46 -12.69 -13.71 -22.05
CA LEU A 46 -11.80 -12.71 -22.65
C LEU A 46 -10.38 -13.26 -22.87
N LEU A 47 -9.83 -13.93 -21.87
CA LEU A 47 -8.48 -14.50 -21.95
C LEU A 47 -8.38 -15.67 -22.95
N ASN A 48 -9.41 -16.52 -23.04
CA ASN A 48 -9.51 -17.56 -24.07
C ASN A 48 -9.59 -16.96 -25.49
N CYS A 49 -10.22 -15.81 -25.62
CA CYS A 49 -10.29 -15.02 -26.85
C CYS A 49 -9.03 -14.17 -27.11
N LYS A 50 -7.90 -14.48 -26.47
CA LYS A 50 -6.59 -13.82 -26.68
C LYS A 50 -6.53 -12.36 -26.22
N ALA A 51 -7.32 -11.99 -25.20
CA ALA A 51 -7.08 -10.74 -24.47
C ALA A 51 -5.66 -10.75 -23.88
N ASP A 52 -4.93 -9.66 -24.09
CA ASP A 52 -3.56 -9.50 -23.61
C ASP A 52 -3.57 -8.90 -22.18
N PRO A 53 -3.13 -9.66 -21.14
CA PRO A 53 -3.06 -9.17 -19.77
C PRO A 53 -1.92 -8.16 -19.52
N HIS A 54 -1.04 -7.95 -20.49
CA HIS A 54 0.14 -7.09 -20.38
C HIS A 54 -0.09 -5.67 -20.91
N ILE A 55 -1.21 -5.41 -21.59
CA ILE A 55 -1.58 -4.04 -21.96
C ILE A 55 -1.68 -3.20 -20.69
N THR A 56 -1.16 -1.98 -20.76
CA THR A 56 -1.18 -1.01 -19.66
C THR A 56 -2.12 0.15 -19.99
N ASN A 57 -2.82 0.65 -18.97
CA ASN A 57 -3.54 1.92 -19.09
C ASN A 57 -2.59 3.12 -18.99
N LYS A 58 -3.14 4.34 -19.02
CA LYS A 58 -2.40 5.60 -18.88
C LYS A 58 -1.55 5.75 -17.62
N ASP A 59 -1.84 4.98 -16.57
CA ASP A 59 -1.10 4.99 -15.30
C ASP A 59 -0.01 3.88 -15.29
N GLY A 60 0.17 3.16 -16.39
CA GLY A 60 1.06 2.00 -16.49
C GLY A 60 0.49 0.74 -15.83
N TRP A 61 -0.81 0.71 -15.49
CA TRP A 61 -1.41 -0.41 -14.79
C TRP A 61 -1.88 -1.48 -15.77
N THR A 62 -1.47 -2.72 -15.51
CA THR A 62 -1.99 -3.93 -16.16
C THR A 62 -3.27 -4.43 -15.49
N ALA A 63 -3.93 -5.43 -16.08
CA ALA A 63 -5.05 -6.12 -15.45
C ALA A 63 -4.70 -6.68 -14.05
N LEU A 64 -3.46 -7.15 -13.88
CA LEU A 64 -2.97 -7.66 -12.59
C LEU A 64 -2.88 -6.58 -11.51
N HIS A 65 -2.44 -5.35 -11.85
CA HIS A 65 -2.45 -4.24 -10.90
C HIS A 65 -3.86 -3.95 -10.37
N ILE A 66 -4.85 -3.95 -11.27
CA ILE A 66 -6.25 -3.70 -10.93
C ILE A 66 -6.80 -4.82 -10.05
N ALA A 67 -6.54 -6.08 -10.41
CA ALA A 67 -6.94 -7.24 -9.61
C ALA A 67 -6.30 -7.21 -8.20
N CYS A 68 -5.05 -6.75 -8.09
CA CYS A 68 -4.36 -6.60 -6.82
C CYS A 68 -4.94 -5.46 -5.97
N ARG A 69 -5.45 -4.40 -6.60
CA ARG A 69 -6.16 -3.32 -5.89
C ARG A 69 -7.49 -3.79 -5.29
N THR A 70 -8.25 -4.59 -6.04
CA THR A 70 -9.56 -5.07 -5.61
C THR A 70 -9.48 -6.25 -4.63
N GLY A 71 -8.36 -6.98 -4.60
CA GLY A 71 -8.16 -8.08 -3.67
C GLY A 71 -8.83 -9.39 -4.09
N HIS A 72 -9.36 -9.45 -5.32
CA HIS A 72 -10.10 -10.61 -5.82
C HIS A 72 -9.12 -11.76 -6.10
N CYS A 73 -8.96 -12.64 -5.13
CA CYS A 73 -7.95 -13.70 -5.13
C CYS A 73 -8.06 -14.62 -6.35
N ASP A 74 -9.28 -15.02 -6.72
CA ASP A 74 -9.52 -15.90 -7.87
C ASP A 74 -9.14 -15.23 -9.19
N THR A 75 -9.39 -13.92 -9.32
CA THR A 75 -8.98 -13.12 -10.49
C THR A 75 -7.46 -13.05 -10.57
N VAL A 76 -6.78 -12.74 -9.46
CA VAL A 76 -5.31 -12.71 -9.40
C VAL A 76 -4.73 -14.09 -9.75
N LYS A 77 -5.27 -15.15 -9.15
CA LYS A 77 -4.85 -16.52 -9.38
C LYS A 77 -5.02 -16.91 -10.85
N LEU A 78 -6.19 -16.64 -11.44
CA LEU A 78 -6.45 -16.93 -12.86
C LEU A 78 -5.46 -16.20 -13.78
N LEU A 79 -5.18 -14.92 -13.53
CA LEU A 79 -4.24 -14.14 -14.32
C LEU A 79 -2.80 -14.70 -14.23
N LEU A 80 -2.34 -15.07 -13.03
CA LEU A 80 -0.99 -15.57 -12.80
C LEU A 80 -0.79 -17.02 -13.29
N GLU A 81 -1.70 -17.93 -12.90
CA GLU A 81 -1.57 -19.37 -13.15
C GLU A 81 -1.90 -19.76 -14.58
N ASN A 82 -3.02 -19.25 -15.10
CA ASN A 82 -3.59 -19.76 -16.35
C ASN A 82 -3.16 -18.94 -17.57
N PHE A 83 -2.83 -17.66 -17.37
CA PHE A 83 -2.59 -16.73 -18.48
C PHE A 83 -1.27 -15.94 -18.37
N ARG A 84 -0.38 -16.37 -17.46
CA ARG A 84 1.02 -15.91 -17.35
C ARG A 84 1.19 -14.39 -17.24
N ALA A 85 0.26 -13.72 -16.56
CA ALA A 85 0.40 -12.30 -16.28
C ALA A 85 1.71 -12.03 -15.50
N LEU A 86 2.44 -10.99 -15.91
CA LEU A 86 3.74 -10.65 -15.34
C LEU A 86 3.56 -9.95 -13.99
N ALA A 87 4.04 -10.57 -12.91
CA ALA A 87 4.00 -10.01 -11.55
C ALA A 87 5.10 -8.96 -11.27
N ASN A 88 5.99 -8.71 -12.24
CA ASN A 88 7.11 -7.77 -12.14
C ASN A 88 6.94 -6.51 -13.02
N VAL A 89 5.74 -6.22 -13.52
CA VAL A 89 5.50 -5.00 -14.30
C VAL A 89 5.45 -3.79 -13.36
N ARG A 90 6.12 -2.70 -13.75
CA ARG A 90 6.05 -1.42 -13.04
C ARG A 90 5.03 -0.50 -13.69
N SER A 91 4.22 0.16 -12.87
CA SER A 91 3.40 1.30 -13.27
C SER A 91 4.23 2.56 -13.52
N ASN A 92 3.55 3.63 -13.95
CA ASN A 92 4.14 4.96 -14.18
C ASN A 92 4.52 5.71 -12.89
N ASN A 93 4.50 5.07 -11.73
CA ASN A 93 5.13 5.57 -10.50
C ASN A 93 6.15 4.56 -9.94
N GLY A 94 6.52 3.58 -10.75
CA GLY A 94 7.50 2.55 -10.41
C GLY A 94 6.96 1.44 -9.51
N ARG A 95 5.64 1.38 -9.27
CA ARG A 95 5.02 0.42 -8.35
C ARG A 95 4.72 -0.89 -9.05
N TYR A 96 4.93 -1.97 -8.32
CA TYR A 96 4.59 -3.34 -8.75
C TYR A 96 3.19 -3.72 -8.25
N PRO A 97 2.54 -4.77 -8.79
CA PRO A 97 1.27 -5.28 -8.26
C PRO A 97 1.33 -5.58 -6.75
N LEU A 98 2.51 -6.00 -6.24
CA LEU A 98 2.73 -6.25 -4.82
C LEU A 98 2.60 -4.99 -3.95
N HIS A 99 3.05 -3.82 -4.44
CA HIS A 99 2.86 -2.55 -3.72
C HIS A 99 1.37 -2.24 -3.58
N ILE A 100 0.61 -2.46 -4.65
CA ILE A 100 -0.83 -2.18 -4.68
C ILE A 100 -1.59 -3.14 -3.74
N ALA A 101 -1.27 -4.43 -3.77
CA ALA A 101 -1.87 -5.40 -2.86
C ALA A 101 -1.55 -5.09 -1.39
N ALA A 102 -0.31 -4.66 -1.11
CA ALA A 102 0.12 -4.34 0.24
C ALA A 102 -0.52 -3.07 0.78
N LEU A 103 -0.63 -2.02 -0.04
CA LEU A 103 -1.31 -0.77 0.30
C LEU A 103 -2.79 -0.97 0.65
N HIS A 104 -3.43 -1.97 0.04
CA HIS A 104 -4.86 -2.26 0.23
C HIS A 104 -5.14 -3.44 1.17
N GLY A 105 -4.12 -4.04 1.78
CA GLY A 105 -4.30 -5.00 2.87
C GLY A 105 -4.64 -6.42 2.45
N HIS A 106 -4.46 -6.76 1.18
CA HIS A 106 -4.90 -8.05 0.62
C HIS A 106 -3.88 -9.16 0.90
N CYS A 107 -3.84 -9.66 2.14
CA CYS A 107 -2.87 -10.67 2.62
C CYS A 107 -2.75 -11.90 1.71
N THR A 108 -3.88 -12.45 1.28
CA THR A 108 -3.95 -13.61 0.38
C THR A 108 -3.34 -13.30 -0.99
N VAL A 109 -3.60 -12.11 -1.54
CA VAL A 109 -3.01 -11.65 -2.81
C VAL A 109 -1.50 -11.43 -2.66
N VAL A 110 -1.04 -10.86 -1.54
CA VAL A 110 0.38 -10.69 -1.23
C VAL A 110 1.09 -12.04 -1.20
N SER A 111 0.49 -13.04 -0.53
CA SER A 111 1.01 -14.42 -0.48
C SER A 111 1.11 -15.05 -1.88
N LEU A 112 0.05 -14.90 -2.69
CA LEU A 112 0.05 -15.38 -4.08
C LEU A 112 1.16 -14.69 -4.89
N LEU A 113 1.22 -13.36 -4.89
CA LEU A 113 2.23 -12.62 -5.64
C LEU A 113 3.65 -13.01 -5.25
N HIS A 114 3.94 -13.17 -3.95
CA HIS A 114 5.25 -13.60 -3.48
C HIS A 114 5.61 -15.01 -3.98
N LYS A 115 4.64 -15.94 -4.00
CA LYS A 115 4.83 -17.29 -4.56
C LYS A 115 5.22 -17.26 -6.04
N TYR A 116 4.63 -16.36 -6.83
CA TYR A 116 4.93 -16.24 -8.27
C TYR A 116 6.15 -15.38 -8.58
N ASN A 117 6.45 -14.42 -7.70
CA ASN A 117 7.56 -13.50 -7.87
C ASN A 117 8.04 -12.97 -6.51
N SER A 118 8.99 -13.69 -5.91
CA SER A 118 9.60 -13.29 -4.64
C SER A 118 10.59 -12.14 -4.78
N SER A 119 11.08 -11.84 -6.00
CA SER A 119 12.17 -10.87 -6.21
C SER A 119 11.78 -9.41 -5.95
N VAL A 120 10.49 -9.13 -5.75
CA VAL A 120 9.96 -7.78 -5.58
C VAL A 120 9.50 -7.46 -4.16
N VAL A 121 9.75 -8.35 -3.19
CA VAL A 121 9.32 -8.17 -1.78
C VAL A 121 9.88 -6.87 -1.15
N SER A 122 11.11 -6.51 -1.51
CA SER A 122 11.80 -5.29 -1.08
C SER A 122 11.99 -4.30 -2.23
N ALA A 123 11.24 -4.45 -3.33
CA ALA A 123 11.35 -3.52 -4.45
C ALA A 123 10.92 -2.11 -4.03
N ARG A 124 11.58 -1.11 -4.61
CA ARG A 124 11.31 0.31 -4.35
C ARG A 124 10.61 0.95 -5.54
N ASP A 125 9.57 1.73 -5.29
CA ASP A 125 8.96 2.60 -6.29
C ASP A 125 9.83 3.84 -6.57
N TRP A 126 9.38 4.78 -7.41
CA TRP A 126 10.19 5.97 -7.72
C TRP A 126 10.35 6.94 -6.54
N CYS A 127 9.48 6.85 -5.54
CA CYS A 127 9.59 7.58 -4.28
C CYS A 127 10.38 6.80 -3.22
N GLY A 128 10.90 5.61 -3.56
CA GLY A 128 11.62 4.76 -2.61
C GLY A 128 10.72 3.94 -1.69
N VAL A 129 9.40 3.97 -1.89
CA VAL A 129 8.44 3.25 -1.05
C VAL A 129 8.53 1.76 -1.36
N THR A 130 8.58 0.94 -0.32
CA THR A 130 8.53 -0.53 -0.41
C THR A 130 7.11 -1.04 -0.13
N PRO A 131 6.76 -2.28 -0.52
CA PRO A 131 5.47 -2.88 -0.15
C PRO A 131 5.24 -2.91 1.37
N LEU A 132 6.30 -3.06 2.17
CA LEU A 132 6.20 -3.04 3.63
C LEU A 132 5.76 -1.65 4.13
N ILE A 133 6.38 -0.58 3.63
CA ILE A 133 5.99 0.81 3.98
C ILE A 133 4.54 1.09 3.54
N ASP A 134 4.12 0.59 2.39
CA ASP A 134 2.73 0.70 1.94
C ASP A 134 1.72 0.03 2.88
N SER A 135 2.04 -1.17 3.39
CA SER A 135 1.18 -1.86 4.35
C SER A 135 1.06 -1.09 5.68
N CYS A 136 2.12 -0.42 6.11
CA CYS A 136 2.10 0.46 7.29
C CYS A 136 1.22 1.69 7.07
N ARG A 137 1.22 2.26 5.85
CA ARG A 137 0.36 3.39 5.48
C ARG A 137 -1.12 3.02 5.51
N GLY A 138 -1.46 1.79 5.11
CA GLY A 138 -2.83 1.28 5.10
C GLY A 138 -3.31 0.69 6.43
N ASN A 139 -2.49 0.67 7.48
CA ASN A 139 -2.75 -0.02 8.75
C ASN A 139 -3.02 -1.53 8.58
N HIS A 140 -2.21 -2.20 7.75
CA HIS A 140 -2.37 -3.62 7.41
C HIS A 140 -1.28 -4.46 8.09
N ASP A 141 -1.38 -4.61 9.40
CA ASP A 141 -0.49 -5.41 10.27
C ASP A 141 -0.27 -6.84 9.78
N SER A 142 -1.34 -7.52 9.36
CA SER A 142 -1.27 -8.89 8.83
C SER A 142 -0.45 -8.96 7.53
N VAL A 143 -0.52 -7.92 6.68
CA VAL A 143 0.31 -7.82 5.47
C VAL A 143 1.75 -7.52 5.84
N ALA A 144 2.00 -6.58 6.75
CA ALA A 144 3.34 -6.24 7.20
C ALA A 144 4.06 -7.46 7.78
N ALA A 145 3.40 -8.20 8.67
CA ALA A 145 3.91 -9.44 9.25
C ALA A 145 4.22 -10.49 8.16
N LEU A 146 3.36 -10.63 7.14
CA LEU A 146 3.61 -11.52 6.02
C LEU A 146 4.83 -11.08 5.19
N LEU A 147 4.95 -9.80 4.86
CA LEU A 147 6.07 -9.26 4.09
C LEU A 147 7.40 -9.44 4.82
N LEU A 148 7.43 -9.23 6.14
CA LEU A 148 8.60 -9.50 6.98
C LEU A 148 9.00 -10.99 6.95
N LYS A 149 8.03 -11.90 7.06
CA LYS A 149 8.26 -13.35 6.90
C LYS A 149 8.78 -13.70 5.50
N CYS A 150 8.38 -12.94 4.49
CA CYS A 150 8.82 -13.08 3.10
C CYS A 150 10.18 -12.42 2.81
N GLY A 151 10.87 -11.86 3.81
CA GLY A 151 12.21 -11.29 3.67
C GLY A 151 12.26 -9.77 3.45
N ALA A 152 11.16 -9.04 3.66
CA ALA A 152 11.22 -7.59 3.76
C ALA A 152 11.97 -7.15 5.03
N HIS A 153 12.61 -5.98 4.98
CA HIS A 153 13.34 -5.42 6.12
C HIS A 153 12.61 -4.22 6.72
N VAL A 154 12.40 -4.25 8.04
CA VAL A 154 11.71 -3.18 8.79
C VAL A 154 12.48 -1.85 8.80
N THR A 155 13.79 -1.90 8.55
CA THR A 155 14.69 -0.75 8.52
C THR A 155 14.68 0.03 7.20
N GLU A 156 13.98 -0.48 6.18
CA GLU A 156 13.83 0.24 4.90
C GLU A 156 13.10 1.58 5.12
N SER A 157 13.51 2.59 4.35
CA SER A 157 12.91 3.91 4.37
C SER A 157 12.68 4.44 2.95
N ASP A 158 11.70 5.31 2.76
CA ASP A 158 11.46 5.95 1.47
C ASP A 158 12.55 6.99 1.11
N ASN A 159 12.42 7.69 -0.02
CA ASN A 159 13.40 8.70 -0.43
C ASN A 159 13.43 9.94 0.48
N MET A 160 12.48 10.08 1.41
CA MET A 160 12.51 11.11 2.47
C MET A 160 13.14 10.60 3.76
N GLY A 161 13.50 9.31 3.82
CA GLY A 161 14.01 8.65 5.00
C GLY A 161 12.91 8.23 5.98
N LEU A 162 11.64 8.20 5.57
CA LEU A 162 10.54 7.74 6.41
C LEU A 162 10.48 6.22 6.41
N THR A 163 10.61 5.62 7.60
CA THR A 163 10.43 4.19 7.83
C THR A 163 8.97 3.81 8.07
N CYS A 164 8.70 2.52 8.23
CA CYS A 164 7.40 1.99 8.64
C CYS A 164 6.82 2.68 9.89
N LEU A 165 7.65 2.94 10.91
CA LEU A 165 7.18 3.56 12.15
C LEU A 165 6.72 5.02 11.93
N HIS A 166 7.48 5.78 11.13
CA HIS A 166 7.10 7.15 10.76
C HIS A 166 5.75 7.19 10.02
N VAL A 167 5.58 6.30 9.04
CA VAL A 167 4.37 6.25 8.22
C VAL A 167 3.17 5.74 9.03
N ALA A 168 3.36 4.74 9.89
CA ALA A 168 2.33 4.25 10.81
C ALA A 168 1.87 5.35 11.79
N ALA A 169 2.83 6.13 12.32
CA ALA A 169 2.56 7.27 13.19
C ALA A 169 1.78 8.37 12.48
N GLN A 170 2.18 8.73 11.26
CA GLN A 170 1.45 9.69 10.41
C GLN A 170 0.02 9.23 10.11
N ALA A 171 -0.18 7.93 9.86
CA ALA A 171 -1.49 7.35 9.59
C ALA A 171 -2.36 7.13 10.86
N GLY A 172 -1.80 7.29 12.06
CA GLY A 172 -2.52 7.00 13.31
C GLY A 172 -2.73 5.50 13.57
N SER A 173 -1.88 4.65 13.00
CA SER A 173 -2.03 3.19 12.97
C SER A 173 -1.52 2.54 14.26
N CYS A 174 -2.26 2.67 15.36
CA CYS A 174 -1.80 2.24 16.69
C CYS A 174 -1.38 0.76 16.77
N ASN A 175 -2.09 -0.16 16.11
CA ASN A 175 -1.71 -1.58 16.11
C ASN A 175 -0.38 -1.81 15.38
N MET A 176 -0.18 -1.15 14.24
CA MET A 176 1.09 -1.17 13.52
C MET A 176 2.23 -0.58 14.36
N ILE A 177 1.99 0.53 15.06
CA ILE A 177 2.97 1.14 15.97
C ILE A 177 3.38 0.17 17.07
N ARG A 178 2.41 -0.50 17.73
CA ARG A 178 2.71 -1.53 18.75
C ARG A 178 3.55 -2.65 18.18
N MET A 179 3.13 -3.27 17.07
CA MET A 179 3.90 -4.37 16.46
C MET A 179 5.33 -3.92 16.10
N LEU A 180 5.52 -2.70 15.57
CA LEU A 180 6.85 -2.21 15.22
C LEU A 180 7.75 -2.02 16.45
N ILE A 181 7.22 -1.48 17.55
CA ILE A 181 7.99 -1.19 18.76
C ILE A 181 8.16 -2.44 19.62
N GLU A 182 7.05 -3.12 19.93
CA GLU A 182 6.98 -4.21 20.91
C GLU A 182 7.46 -5.54 20.30
N ASP A 183 7.00 -5.90 19.09
CA ASP A 183 7.33 -7.20 18.49
C ASP A 183 8.63 -7.17 17.68
N LEU A 184 8.93 -6.02 17.04
CA LEU A 184 10.06 -5.88 16.12
C LEU A 184 11.20 -5.04 16.69
N ASN A 185 11.03 -4.50 17.91
CA ASN A 185 12.05 -3.73 18.63
C ASN A 185 12.66 -2.59 17.79
N VAL A 186 11.81 -1.91 17.00
CA VAL A 186 12.20 -0.72 16.23
C VAL A 186 12.41 0.43 17.20
N ASP A 187 13.54 1.13 17.05
CA ASP A 187 13.84 2.33 17.84
C ASP A 187 12.74 3.39 17.64
N ILE A 188 12.02 3.67 18.74
CA ILE A 188 10.90 4.61 18.77
C ILE A 188 11.32 6.05 18.43
N ASN A 189 12.58 6.38 18.71
CA ASN A 189 13.19 7.69 18.53
C ASN A 189 14.03 7.80 17.24
N LEU A 190 13.97 6.77 16.37
CA LEU A 190 14.66 6.80 15.09
C LEU A 190 14.24 8.04 14.29
N ALA A 191 15.22 8.84 13.90
CA ALA A 191 15.01 10.05 13.12
C ALA A 191 15.11 9.78 11.62
N ALA A 192 14.16 10.30 10.84
CA ALA A 192 14.19 10.23 9.38
C ALA A 192 15.44 10.92 8.81
N ALA A 193 16.06 10.30 7.81
CA ALA A 193 17.40 10.71 7.33
C ALA A 193 17.50 12.18 6.86
N LYS A 194 16.44 12.74 6.26
CA LYS A 194 16.47 14.11 5.72
C LYS A 194 15.91 15.16 6.67
N SER A 195 14.68 14.95 7.15
CA SER A 195 13.99 15.93 8.00
C SER A 195 14.32 15.80 9.47
N LYS A 196 14.97 14.70 9.89
CA LYS A 196 15.13 14.28 11.28
C LYS A 196 13.80 14.15 12.05
N PHE A 197 12.67 14.05 11.34
CA PHE A 197 11.40 13.77 11.99
C PHE A 197 11.49 12.43 12.69
N THR A 198 11.02 12.37 13.94
CA THR A 198 10.74 11.10 14.62
C THR A 198 9.30 10.68 14.35
N SER A 199 8.95 9.46 14.76
CA SER A 199 7.57 8.97 14.74
C SER A 199 6.59 9.93 15.46
N LEU A 200 7.03 10.53 16.58
CA LEU A 200 6.25 11.50 17.35
C LEU A 200 5.99 12.80 16.57
N HIS A 201 6.99 13.32 15.84
CA HIS A 201 6.80 14.46 14.94
C HIS A 201 5.76 14.16 13.86
N CYS A 202 5.83 12.96 13.25
CA CYS A 202 4.87 12.52 12.23
C CYS A 202 3.43 12.45 12.76
N ALA A 203 3.22 11.87 13.95
CA ALA A 203 1.90 11.78 14.57
C ALA A 203 1.35 13.16 14.97
N ALA A 204 2.19 14.01 15.56
CA ALA A 204 1.83 15.38 15.96
C ALA A 204 1.43 16.25 14.75
N ASN A 205 2.26 16.25 13.71
CA ASN A 205 2.00 16.99 12.46
C ASN A 205 0.79 16.45 11.69
N ALA A 206 0.39 15.20 11.90
CA ALA A 206 -0.83 14.63 11.32
C ALA A 206 -2.07 14.75 12.22
N GLY A 207 -1.94 15.30 13.44
CA GLY A 207 -3.05 15.44 14.38
C GLY A 207 -3.56 14.11 14.98
N GLN A 208 -2.71 13.09 15.01
CA GLN A 208 -3.06 11.74 15.44
C GLN A 208 -2.92 11.58 16.96
N LEU A 209 -3.87 12.12 17.73
CA LEU A 209 -3.85 12.13 19.20
C LEU A 209 -3.55 10.76 19.83
N GLU A 210 -4.20 9.69 19.37
CA GLU A 210 -4.01 8.35 19.94
C GLU A 210 -2.62 7.78 19.62
N ALA A 211 -2.06 8.10 18.45
CA ALA A 211 -0.69 7.70 18.13
C ALA A 211 0.33 8.51 18.93
N VAL A 212 0.11 9.81 19.13
CA VAL A 212 0.95 10.64 20.02
C VAL A 212 0.94 10.05 21.43
N ARG A 213 -0.25 9.77 21.98
CA ARG A 213 -0.40 9.15 23.30
C ARG A 213 0.33 7.82 23.39
N LEU A 214 0.13 6.95 22.42
CA LEU A 214 0.78 5.64 22.40
C LEU A 214 2.30 5.77 22.37
N LEU A 215 2.84 6.62 21.50
CA LEU A 215 4.28 6.81 21.36
C LEU A 215 4.90 7.34 22.66
N LEU A 216 4.28 8.34 23.29
CA LEU A 216 4.74 8.88 24.58
C LEU A 216 4.71 7.83 25.69
N LEU A 217 3.63 7.04 25.79
CA LEU A 217 3.54 5.95 26.76
C LEU A 217 4.57 4.84 26.52
N GLN A 218 5.01 4.67 25.27
CA GLN A 218 6.07 3.72 24.89
C GLN A 218 7.48 4.33 24.97
N GLY A 219 7.63 5.54 25.53
CA GLY A 219 8.93 6.17 25.78
C GLY A 219 9.50 6.97 24.62
N ALA A 220 8.67 7.47 23.70
CA ALA A 220 9.11 8.43 22.69
C ALA A 220 9.54 9.74 23.37
N ASP A 221 10.71 10.25 23.00
CA ASP A 221 11.27 11.47 23.57
C ASP A 221 10.65 12.72 22.89
N PRO A 222 9.84 13.53 23.62
CA PRO A 222 9.22 14.73 23.06
C PRO A 222 10.20 15.89 22.86
N THR A 223 11.41 15.80 23.41
CA THR A 223 12.41 16.87 23.38
C THR A 223 13.27 16.86 22.12
N LEU A 224 13.25 15.75 21.35
CA LEU A 224 14.01 15.64 20.12
C LEU A 224 13.59 16.69 19.09
N GLU A 225 14.57 17.26 18.41
CA GLU A 225 14.37 18.29 17.40
C GLU A 225 14.54 17.74 15.98
N ASP A 226 13.70 18.23 15.08
CA ASP A 226 13.84 18.03 13.65
C ASP A 226 15.06 18.79 13.06
N ALA A 227 15.26 18.71 11.75
CA ALA A 227 16.36 19.40 11.07
C ALA A 227 16.30 20.94 11.13
N HIS A 228 15.19 21.51 11.61
CA HIS A 228 14.96 22.95 11.75
C HIS A 228 14.94 23.39 13.22
N GLY A 229 15.30 22.52 14.17
CA GLY A 229 15.28 22.84 15.61
C GLY A 229 13.87 22.87 16.21
N ARG A 230 12.90 22.20 15.57
CA ARG A 230 11.50 22.16 16.06
C ARG A 230 11.25 20.83 16.74
N ARG A 231 10.59 20.85 17.89
CA ARG A 231 10.12 19.67 18.60
C ARG A 231 8.76 19.21 18.07
N ALA A 232 8.28 18.06 18.56
CA ALA A 232 6.97 17.54 18.19
C ALA A 232 5.83 18.54 18.45
N GLN A 233 5.90 19.33 19.54
CA GLN A 233 4.87 20.32 19.88
C GLN A 233 4.83 21.52 18.90
N ASP A 234 5.96 21.84 18.29
CA ASP A 234 6.10 22.98 17.38
C ASP A 234 5.52 22.67 15.99
N VAL A 235 5.40 21.38 15.64
CA VAL A 235 4.89 20.91 14.35
C VAL A 235 3.46 20.38 14.40
N VAL A 236 2.77 20.44 15.55
CA VAL A 236 1.37 20.01 15.65
C VAL A 236 0.53 20.75 14.61
N CYS A 237 -0.34 20.07 13.87
CA CYS A 237 -1.19 20.73 12.88
C CYS A 237 -2.27 21.61 13.53
N SER A 238 -2.86 22.51 12.76
CA SER A 238 -4.13 23.14 13.14
C SER A 238 -5.25 22.09 13.06
N GLY A 239 -6.10 22.01 14.09
CA GLY A 239 -7.23 21.07 14.08
C GLY A 239 -7.89 20.91 15.44
N PRO A 240 -9.02 20.17 15.51
CA PRO A 240 -9.81 20.04 16.73
C PRO A 240 -9.04 19.38 17.88
N LYS A 241 -8.10 18.48 17.57
CA LYS A 241 -7.28 17.75 18.56
C LYS A 241 -5.99 18.49 18.95
N ARG A 242 -5.73 19.69 18.42
CA ARG A 242 -4.47 20.40 18.64
C ARG A 242 -4.22 20.67 20.13
N GLY A 243 -5.24 21.15 20.84
CA GLY A 243 -5.15 21.45 22.27
C GLY A 243 -4.75 20.21 23.08
N ASP A 244 -5.45 19.10 22.85
CA ASP A 244 -5.18 17.84 23.55
C ASP A 244 -3.76 17.32 23.28
N ILE A 245 -3.30 17.38 22.03
CA ILE A 245 -1.93 16.95 21.65
C ILE A 245 -0.88 17.82 22.34
N LEU A 246 -1.07 19.16 22.34
CA LEU A 246 -0.12 20.07 22.99
C LEU A 246 -0.08 19.88 24.51
N SER A 247 -1.24 19.70 25.14
CA SER A 247 -1.30 19.39 26.58
C SER A 247 -0.56 18.10 26.89
N LEU A 248 -0.80 17.05 26.10
CA LEU A 248 -0.16 15.75 26.29
C LEU A 248 1.36 15.80 26.08
N LEU A 249 1.84 16.52 25.06
CA LEU A 249 3.28 16.67 24.84
C LEU A 249 3.96 17.41 26.01
N ARG A 250 3.33 18.44 26.56
CA ARG A 250 3.87 19.18 27.71
C ARG A 250 3.92 18.35 28.99
N GLU A 251 2.96 17.46 29.20
CA GLU A 251 2.95 16.55 30.35
C GLU A 251 4.16 15.61 30.38
N PHE A 252 4.67 15.22 29.20
CA PHE A 252 5.80 14.30 29.06
C PHE A 252 7.17 15.01 28.89
N GLU A 253 7.21 16.35 28.89
CA GLU A 253 8.46 17.14 28.89
C GLU A 253 8.96 17.50 30.31
N LEU A 254 8.16 17.23 31.35
CA LEU A 254 8.45 17.53 32.77
C LEU A 254 9.13 16.36 33.48
#